data_AF-A0A929Z2Q8-F1
#
_entry.id   AF-A0A929Z2Q8-F1
#
_cell.length_a   1.000
_cell.length_b   1.000
_cell.length_c   1.000
_cell.angle_alpha   90.00
_cell.angle_beta   90.00
_cell.angle_gamma   90.00
#
_symmetry.space_group_name_H-M   'P 1'
#
loop_
_entity.id
_entity.type
_entity.pdbx_description
1 polymer ?
#
loop_
_entity_poly.entity_id
_entity_poly.type
_entity_poly.pdbx_seq_one_letter_code
_entity_poly.pdbx_strand_id
1 'polypeptide(L)'
;MTKLILLLLVLGVVAAVAGLIRQWWLQREIRSGRLDKMPEIRESAAAGCCGQHATCEKDSLLAAVSHDIEYYEDEELDRFRGRNSDQYSDAEIEEFNEILTTLRSEEVAGWIRSLQLREIALPDELKDDVILLVGERRTDLPH
;
A
#
# COMPACT_ATOMS: atom_id res chain seq x y z
N MET A 1 -34.17 29.93 -31.69
CA MET A 1 -32.71 29.95 -31.43
C MET A 1 -32.38 30.35 -30.00
N THR A 2 -32.87 31.49 -29.49
CA THR A 2 -32.63 31.95 -28.10
C THR A 2 -33.06 30.96 -27.02
N LYS A 3 -34.21 30.28 -27.19
CA LYS A 3 -34.68 29.23 -26.26
C LYS A 3 -33.75 28.00 -26.18
N LEU A 4 -33.12 27.61 -27.29
CA LEU A 4 -32.16 26.49 -27.33
C LEU A 4 -30.86 26.87 -26.62
N ILE A 5 -30.39 28.11 -26.83
CA ILE A 5 -29.20 28.64 -26.18
C ILE A 5 -29.40 28.71 -24.66
N LEU A 6 -30.56 29.19 -24.20
CA LEU A 6 -30.89 29.24 -22.77
C LEU A 6 -30.94 27.84 -22.14
N LEU A 7 -31.51 26.85 -22.84
CA LEU A 7 -31.57 25.47 -22.34
C LEU A 7 -30.18 24.86 -22.19
N LEU A 8 -29.29 25.07 -23.17
CA LEU A 8 -27.91 24.59 -23.10
C LEU A 8 -27.12 25.25 -21.98
N LEU A 9 -27.33 26.55 -21.74
CA LEU A 9 -26.70 27.28 -20.66
C LEU A 9 -27.13 26.74 -19.29
N VAL A 10 -28.43 26.51 -19.10
CA VAL A 10 -28.97 25.93 -17.87
C VAL A 10 -28.41 24.53 -17.62
N LEU A 11 -28.35 23.68 -18.67
CA LEU A 11 -27.78 22.34 -18.56
C LEU A 11 -26.30 22.38 -18.13
N GLY A 12 -25.52 23.28 -18.71
CA GLY A 12 -24.11 23.47 -18.36
C GLY A 12 -23.91 23.91 -16.91
N VAL A 13 -24.75 24.82 -16.41
CA VAL A 13 -24.73 25.26 -15.01
C VAL A 13 -25.07 24.11 -14.07
N VAL A 14 -26.10 23.32 -14.39
CA VAL A 14 -26.49 22.17 -13.56
C VAL A 14 -25.36 21.13 -13.49
N ALA A 15 -24.72 20.82 -14.61
CA ALA A 15 -23.58 19.90 -14.65
C ALA A 15 -22.39 20.42 -13.84
N ALA A 16 -22.08 21.72 -13.95
CA ALA A 16 -20.99 22.35 -13.19
C ALA A 16 -21.27 22.30 -11.67
N VAL A 17 -22.50 22.61 -11.24
CA VAL A 17 -22.89 22.55 -9.83
C VAL A 17 -22.84 21.12 -9.31
N ALA A 18 -23.33 20.13 -10.07
CA ALA A 18 -23.24 18.73 -9.69
C ALA A 18 -21.78 18.26 -9.56
N GLY A 19 -20.90 18.69 -10.48
CA GLY A 19 -19.46 18.44 -10.42
C GLY A 19 -18.81 19.05 -9.17
N LEU A 20 -19.14 20.30 -8.85
CA LEU A 20 -18.63 20.98 -7.65
C LEU A 20 -19.11 20.30 -6.36
N ILE A 21 -20.37 19.87 -6.29
CA ILE A 21 -20.91 19.14 -5.13
C ILE A 21 -20.20 17.79 -4.97
N ARG A 22 -20.00 17.05 -6.06
CA ARG A 22 -19.27 15.77 -6.05
C ARG A 22 -17.82 15.96 -5.61
N GLN A 23 -17.13 16.96 -6.18
CA GLN A 23 -15.77 17.34 -5.80
C GLN A 23 -15.68 17.68 -4.32
N TRP A 24 -16.65 18.45 -3.81
CA TRP A 24 -16.68 18.85 -2.40
C TRP A 24 -16.98 17.69 -1.46
N TRP A 25 -17.89 16.77 -1.83
CA TRP A 25 -18.15 15.55 -1.09
C TRP A 25 -16.92 14.64 -1.03
N LEU A 26 -16.25 14.41 -2.17
CA LEU A 26 -14.99 13.65 -2.22
C LEU A 26 -13.91 14.28 -1.33
N GLN A 27 -13.74 15.60 -1.40
CA GLN A 27 -12.82 16.35 -0.54
C GLN A 27 -13.18 16.27 0.95
N ARG A 28 -14.47 16.26 1.28
CA ARG A 28 -14.95 16.17 2.66
C ARG A 28 -14.66 14.80 3.26
N GLU A 29 -14.83 13.74 2.48
CA GLU A 29 -14.53 12.38 2.93
C GLU A 29 -13.03 12.15 3.14
N ILE A 30 -12.18 12.80 2.32
CA ILE A 30 -10.72 12.84 2.55
C ILE A 30 -10.36 13.64 3.83
N ARG A 31 -11.05 14.76 4.10
CA ARG A 31 -10.74 15.65 5.24
C ARG A 31 -11.27 15.16 6.59
N SER A 32 -12.24 14.24 6.59
CA SER A 32 -12.89 13.71 7.80
C SER A 32 -12.03 12.72 8.61
N GLY A 33 -10.75 12.52 8.26
CA GLY A 33 -9.82 11.70 9.05
C GLY A 33 -9.98 10.19 8.86
N ARG A 34 -10.42 9.74 7.68
CA ARG A 34 -10.36 8.33 7.24
C ARG A 34 -9.38 8.15 6.06
N LEU A 35 -8.38 9.01 6.02
CA LEU A 35 -7.20 8.94 5.17
C LEU A 35 -6.11 9.66 5.97
N ASP A 36 -5.47 8.94 6.89
CA ASP A 36 -4.21 9.43 7.43
C ASP A 36 -3.23 9.49 6.26
N LYS A 37 -2.80 10.72 5.97
CA LYS A 37 -1.74 11.15 5.05
C LYS A 37 -1.25 10.05 4.10
N MET A 38 -1.66 10.10 2.84
CA MET A 38 -0.80 9.63 1.76
C MET A 38 0.52 10.41 1.89
N PRO A 39 1.66 9.78 2.21
CA PRO A 39 2.93 10.47 2.12
C PRO A 39 3.14 10.79 0.64
N GLU A 40 3.55 12.02 0.38
CA GLU A 40 4.07 12.45 -0.90
C GLU A 40 5.25 11.52 -1.23
N ILE A 41 5.00 10.50 -2.07
CA ILE A 41 6.06 9.63 -2.56
C ILE A 41 6.96 10.51 -3.42
N ARG A 42 8.08 10.90 -2.82
CA ARG A 42 9.25 11.39 -3.55
C ARG A 42 9.57 10.37 -4.65
N GLU A 43 9.43 10.81 -5.89
CA GLU A 43 10.08 10.19 -7.03
C GLU A 43 11.57 10.01 -6.75
N SER A 44 12.02 8.77 -6.67
CA SER A 44 13.34 8.29 -7.09
C SER A 44 13.40 6.78 -6.80
N ALA A 45 13.81 5.87 -7.67
CA ALA A 45 14.26 5.90 -9.04
C ALA A 45 14.28 4.42 -9.51
N ALA A 46 14.25 4.21 -10.83
CA ALA A 46 14.54 2.94 -11.53
C ALA A 46 13.48 1.82 -11.34
N ALA A 47 12.99 1.11 -12.37
CA ALA A 47 13.38 0.99 -13.76
C ALA A 47 12.17 0.49 -14.56
N GLY A 48 12.05 0.95 -15.81
CA GLY A 48 11.43 0.19 -16.89
C GLY A 48 9.94 -0.12 -16.80
N CYS A 49 9.08 0.82 -17.21
CA CYS A 49 7.90 0.40 -17.98
C CYS A 49 8.33 0.16 -19.42
N CYS A 50 8.72 -1.07 -19.73
CA CYS A 50 8.85 -1.54 -21.11
C CYS A 50 7.45 -1.62 -21.72
N GLY A 51 7.28 -1.07 -22.93
CA GLY A 51 6.03 -1.13 -23.67
C GLY A 51 5.53 -2.57 -23.89
N GLN A 52 4.23 -2.70 -24.10
CA GLN A 52 3.49 -3.95 -24.35
C GLN A 52 3.06 -4.76 -23.11
N HIS A 53 2.34 -4.15 -22.18
CA HIS A 53 1.29 -4.89 -21.45
C HIS A 53 0.08 -3.99 -21.18
N ALA A 54 -0.98 -4.21 -21.95
CA ALA A 54 -2.27 -3.57 -21.74
C ALA A 54 -3.07 -4.39 -20.71
N THR A 55 -2.72 -4.25 -19.43
CA THR A 55 -3.65 -4.42 -18.32
C THR A 55 -3.24 -3.45 -17.22
N CYS A 56 -4.04 -2.40 -17.06
CA CYS A 56 -4.09 -1.63 -15.83
C CYS A 56 -4.76 -2.51 -14.78
N GLU A 57 -4.05 -3.51 -14.26
CA GLU A 57 -4.50 -4.32 -13.11
C GLU A 57 -4.16 -3.64 -11.78
N LYS A 58 -4.05 -2.30 -11.80
CA LYS A 58 -3.76 -1.51 -10.61
C LYS A 58 -5.01 -1.24 -9.78
N ASP A 59 -6.21 -1.41 -10.33
CA ASP A 59 -7.47 -1.13 -9.62
C ASP A 59 -8.13 -2.36 -8.97
N SER A 60 -7.67 -3.59 -9.26
CA SER A 60 -8.26 -4.81 -8.66
C SER A 60 -7.59 -5.22 -7.33
N LEU A 61 -6.29 -4.94 -7.18
CA LEU A 61 -5.51 -5.34 -6.00
C LEU A 61 -5.54 -4.34 -4.84
N LEU A 62 -6.06 -3.12 -5.06
CA LEU A 62 -6.10 -2.06 -4.04
C LEU A 62 -7.33 -2.14 -3.13
N ALA A 63 -8.32 -2.97 -3.43
CA ALA A 63 -9.55 -3.08 -2.65
C ALA A 63 -9.43 -3.98 -1.40
N ALA A 64 -8.31 -4.68 -1.19
CA ALA A 64 -8.09 -5.59 -0.05
C ALA A 64 -6.90 -5.20 0.84
N VAL A 65 -6.23 -4.08 0.57
CA VAL A 65 -5.10 -3.60 1.38
C VAL A 65 -5.66 -2.69 2.49
N SER A 66 -5.96 -3.28 3.66
CA SER A 66 -6.28 -2.51 4.87
C SER A 66 -5.06 -1.66 5.26
N HIS A 67 -5.19 -0.34 5.34
CA HIS A 67 -4.04 0.52 5.67
C HIS A 67 -3.64 0.46 7.16
N ASP A 68 -4.36 -0.35 7.95
CA ASP A 68 -4.09 -0.52 9.36
C ASP A 68 -2.82 -1.34 9.57
N ILE A 69 -1.93 -0.82 10.39
CA ILE A 69 -0.72 -1.51 10.85
C ILE A 69 -1.15 -2.47 11.95
N GLU A 70 -0.98 -3.77 11.70
CA GLU A 70 -1.08 -4.81 12.73
C GLU A 70 0.30 -5.07 13.31
N TYR A 71 0.40 -5.06 14.65
CA TYR A 71 1.64 -5.28 15.39
C TYR A 71 1.73 -6.74 15.85
N TYR A 72 2.93 -7.31 15.80
CA TYR A 72 3.19 -8.72 16.11
C TYR A 72 4.19 -8.85 17.27
N GLU A 73 4.03 -8.00 18.30
CA GLU A 73 4.97 -7.91 19.45
C GLU A 73 6.41 -7.60 19.01
N ASP A 74 6.54 -6.81 17.94
CA ASP A 74 7.78 -6.51 17.24
C ASP A 74 8.09 -4.99 17.16
N GLU A 75 7.53 -4.22 18.10
CA GLU A 75 7.68 -2.76 18.16
C GLU A 75 9.14 -2.33 18.36
N GLU A 76 9.99 -3.19 18.90
CA GLU A 76 11.42 -2.92 19.07
C GLU A 76 12.13 -2.70 17.73
N LEU A 77 11.61 -3.28 16.65
CA LEU A 77 12.13 -3.10 15.29
C LEU A 77 11.86 -1.71 14.71
N ASP A 78 10.95 -0.92 15.30
CA ASP A 78 10.64 0.44 14.82
C ASP A 78 11.87 1.37 14.85
N ARG A 79 12.88 1.05 15.67
CA ARG A 79 14.16 1.75 15.69
C ARG A 79 14.94 1.65 14.38
N PHE A 80 14.61 0.67 13.53
CA PHE A 80 15.24 0.44 12.24
C PHE A 80 14.53 1.12 11.07
N ARG A 81 13.49 1.91 11.34
CA ARG A 81 12.75 2.66 10.31
C ARG A 81 13.68 3.47 9.39
N GLY A 82 13.46 3.35 8.09
CA GLY A 82 14.21 4.07 7.05
C GLY A 82 15.63 3.56 6.80
N ARG A 83 16.04 2.47 7.45
CA ARG A 83 17.28 1.76 7.11
C ARG A 83 17.07 0.86 5.90
N ASN A 84 18.14 0.67 5.12
CA ASN A 84 18.12 -0.24 3.98
C ASN A 84 18.38 -1.69 4.45
N SER A 85 17.96 -2.65 3.63
CA SER A 85 18.05 -4.08 3.95
C SER A 85 19.47 -4.64 4.03
N ASP A 86 20.45 -3.93 3.50
CA ASP A 86 21.89 -4.27 3.47
C ASP A 86 22.69 -3.63 4.62
N GLN A 87 22.01 -2.89 5.52
CA GLN A 87 22.67 -2.09 6.56
C GLN A 87 22.58 -2.70 7.96
N TYR A 88 22.06 -3.92 8.09
CA TYR A 88 21.94 -4.62 9.36
C TYR A 88 23.20 -5.40 9.70
N SER A 89 23.58 -5.38 10.96
CA SER A 89 24.61 -6.26 11.52
C SER A 89 24.04 -7.64 11.86
N ASP A 90 24.89 -8.67 11.94
CA ASP A 90 24.47 -10.04 12.29
C ASP A 90 23.60 -10.09 13.57
N ALA A 91 23.94 -9.28 14.57
CA ALA A 91 23.18 -9.20 15.82
C ALA A 91 21.78 -8.59 15.62
N GLU A 92 21.65 -7.57 14.76
CA GLU A 92 20.35 -6.96 14.44
C GLU A 92 19.52 -7.91 13.57
N ILE A 93 20.15 -8.64 12.63
CA ILE A 93 19.48 -9.65 11.80
C ILE A 93 18.88 -10.75 12.69
N GLU A 94 19.59 -11.18 13.74
CA GLU A 94 19.08 -12.15 14.70
C GLU A 94 17.79 -11.67 15.37
N GLU A 95 17.64 -10.37 15.67
CA GLU A 95 16.41 -9.84 16.26
C GLU A 95 15.20 -10.01 15.33
N PHE A 96 15.39 -9.81 14.02
CA PHE A 96 14.34 -10.10 13.03
C PHE A 96 14.05 -11.60 12.95
N ASN A 97 15.08 -12.45 13.08
CA ASN A 97 14.94 -13.91 13.03
C ASN A 97 14.17 -14.44 14.24
N GLU A 98 14.48 -13.95 15.45
CA GLU A 98 13.76 -14.31 16.67
C GLU A 98 12.26 -14.09 16.53
N ILE A 99 11.86 -12.92 16.00
CA ILE A 99 10.45 -12.62 15.72
C ILE A 99 9.92 -13.57 14.64
N LEU A 100 10.59 -13.69 13.49
CA LEU A 100 10.16 -14.55 12.38
C LEU A 100 9.93 -16.00 12.80
N THR A 101 10.78 -16.54 13.68
CA THR A 101 10.69 -17.92 14.18
C THR A 101 9.54 -18.10 15.18
N THR A 102 9.12 -17.04 15.87
CA THR A 102 7.95 -17.09 16.78
C THR A 102 6.61 -16.98 16.05
N LEU A 103 6.61 -16.41 14.84
CA LEU A 103 5.40 -16.23 14.04
C LEU A 103 4.91 -17.55 13.44
N ARG A 104 3.59 -17.69 13.32
CA ARG A 104 2.99 -18.78 12.55
C ARG A 104 3.13 -18.50 11.06
N SER A 105 3.16 -19.53 10.22
CA SER A 105 3.26 -19.38 8.75
C SER A 105 2.10 -18.53 8.16
N GLU A 106 0.87 -18.77 8.61
CA GLU A 106 0.03 -17.74 9.25
C GLU A 106 0.24 -16.26 8.93
N GLU A 107 1.09 -15.71 9.76
CA GLU A 107 1.21 -14.32 10.15
C GLU A 107 2.38 -13.68 9.43
N VAL A 108 3.33 -14.47 8.91
CA VAL A 108 4.52 -13.98 8.19
C VAL A 108 4.14 -12.98 7.09
N ALA A 109 3.13 -13.30 6.27
CA ALA A 109 2.70 -12.39 5.21
C ALA A 109 2.12 -11.06 5.74
N GLY A 110 1.41 -11.11 6.87
CA GLY A 110 0.85 -9.92 7.54
C GLY A 110 1.94 -9.10 8.23
N TRP A 111 2.91 -9.76 8.86
CA TRP A 111 4.07 -9.16 9.49
C TRP A 111 4.98 -8.43 8.49
N ILE A 112 5.33 -9.07 7.36
CA ILE A 112 6.10 -8.43 6.29
C ILE A 112 5.38 -7.18 5.77
N ARG A 113 4.06 -7.25 5.65
CA ARG A 113 3.25 -6.12 5.27
C ARG A 113 3.27 -5.01 6.33
N SER A 114 3.24 -5.35 7.62
CA SER A 114 3.33 -4.36 8.70
C SER A 114 4.71 -3.67 8.74
N LEU A 115 5.79 -4.41 8.50
CA LEU A 115 7.15 -3.85 8.35
C LEU A 115 7.22 -2.86 7.18
N GLN A 116 6.66 -3.23 6.02
CA GLN A 116 6.58 -2.34 4.86
C GLN A 116 5.80 -1.06 5.15
N LEU A 117 4.64 -1.16 5.83
CA LEU A 117 3.85 0.00 6.24
C LEU A 117 4.57 0.89 7.26
N ARG A 118 5.44 0.31 8.09
CA ARG A 118 6.29 1.03 9.05
C ARG A 118 7.61 1.53 8.48
N GLU A 119 7.85 1.33 7.17
CA GLU A 119 9.10 1.68 6.49
C GLU A 119 10.34 1.00 7.09
N ILE A 120 10.19 -0.25 7.55
CA ILE A 120 11.27 -1.09 8.05
C ILE A 120 11.60 -2.09 6.95
N ALA A 121 12.82 -2.03 6.41
CA ALA A 121 13.27 -2.99 5.42
C ALA A 121 13.63 -4.31 6.10
N LEU A 122 13.13 -5.44 5.58
CA LEU A 122 13.58 -6.78 6.01
C LEU A 122 15.03 -7.00 5.57
N PRO A 123 15.92 -7.52 6.43
CA PRO A 123 17.29 -7.89 6.05
C PRO A 123 17.35 -8.81 4.83
N ASP A 124 18.35 -8.62 3.96
CA ASP A 124 18.50 -9.38 2.72
C ASP A 124 18.64 -10.89 2.98
N GLU A 125 19.31 -11.25 4.06
CA GLU A 125 19.61 -12.60 4.50
C GLU A 125 18.35 -13.41 4.83
N LEU A 126 17.26 -12.74 5.25
CA LEU A 126 16.00 -13.39 5.63
C LEU A 126 14.98 -13.43 4.49
N LYS A 127 15.25 -12.77 3.35
CA LYS A 127 14.29 -12.66 2.25
C LYS A 127 13.91 -14.01 1.65
N ASP A 128 14.90 -14.87 1.43
CA ASP A 128 14.67 -16.19 0.81
C ASP A 128 13.82 -17.10 1.69
N ASP A 129 14.06 -17.09 3.02
CA ASP A 129 13.31 -17.87 4.00
C ASP A 129 11.84 -17.41 4.07
N VAL A 130 11.62 -16.10 4.08
CA VAL A 130 10.28 -15.52 4.05
C VAL A 130 9.54 -15.86 2.76
N ILE A 131 10.22 -15.80 1.60
CA ILE A 131 9.62 -16.17 0.31
C ILE A 131 9.18 -17.63 0.32
N LEU A 132 9.97 -18.53 0.89
CA LEU A 132 9.62 -19.95 1.02
C LEU A 132 8.37 -20.14 1.90
N LEU A 133 8.34 -19.52 3.08
CA LEU A 133 7.22 -19.60 4.04
C LEU A 133 5.90 -19.04 3.47
N VAL A 134 5.97 -17.96 2.69
CA VAL A 134 4.79 -17.36 2.04
C VAL A 134 4.40 -18.11 0.76
N GLY A 135 5.38 -18.70 0.07
CA GLY A 135 5.20 -19.44 -1.19
C GLY A 135 4.37 -20.73 -1.02
N GLU A 136 4.58 -21.47 0.07
CA GLU A 136 3.84 -22.71 0.39
C GLU A 136 2.31 -22.52 0.40
N ARG A 137 1.83 -21.30 0.65
CA ARG A 137 0.38 -21.00 0.65
C ARG A 137 -0.24 -20.85 -0.73
N ARG A 138 0.52 -20.48 -1.76
CA ARG A 138 -0.05 -20.32 -3.11
C ARG A 138 -0.41 -21.66 -3.74
N THR A 139 0.22 -22.74 -3.29
CA THR A 139 -0.04 -24.12 -3.74
C THR A 139 -1.25 -24.77 -3.06
N ASP A 140 -1.71 -24.25 -1.91
CA ASP A 140 -2.81 -24.82 -1.12
C ASP A 140 -4.18 -24.16 -1.33
N LEU A 141 -4.30 -23.14 -2.19
CA LEU A 141 -5.60 -22.63 -2.60
C LEU A 141 -6.19 -23.51 -3.72
N PRO A 142 -7.34 -24.18 -3.51
CA PRO A 142 -8.04 -24.86 -4.60
C PRO A 142 -8.57 -23.81 -5.59
N HIS A 143 -8.33 -24.06 -6.88
CA HIS A 143 -8.95 -23.35 -8.00
C HIS A 143 -10.47 -23.50 -8.01
#